data_AF-A0A9W4XPV8-F1
#
_entry.id   AF-A0A9W4XPV8-F1
#
_cell.length_a   1.000
_cell.length_b   1.000
_cell.length_c   1.000
_cell.angle_alpha   90.00
_cell.angle_beta   90.00
_cell.angle_gamma   90.00
#
_symmetry.space_group_name_H-M   'P 1'
#
loop_
_entity.id
_entity.type
_entity.pdbx_description
1 polymer ?
#
loop_
_entity_poly.entity_id
_entity_poly.type
_entity_poly.pdbx_seq_one_letter_code
_entity_poly.pdbx_strand_id
1 'polypeptide(L)'
;MRFQHPVKLASICGGRSQFDRETQFQPKVVSLCNLRLPGNIQILWVLCCRWLRPGSERTANGLTGIRPADVLAQSVFLKRAPVFTSCINPFKSRLTQITILLHSIIRNYASVTMLSTHYKPQWKPILQHGYFQYDQCCGSSETFKGTSSSLQLINRRYPTDNEVDPQLDLTQWQRFEYYIRQLNNISSGVKVYKVMFLTTSCESQHHVKQREVGNHEWSSYWSTLSGKGTARWADAGLTSEGEKQAKRIAALWKYSINSLMVPIPEVFYSSPHRRCLQTLQLSSDLLLQQSTRPRPIIKENLRSQYGRRTCDQRSTRSWINRSYPSFYTEPGFTELDELWIPEKRESHEEQAVRAAKILDDVLNDEKATFLSITTHRDTARSILKITGFDNINITSSTIYPIVICGEREIKA
;
A
#
# COMPACT_ATOMS: atom_id res chain seq x y z
N MET A 1 -6.30 -0.28 -53.12
CA MET A 1 -6.13 -1.72 -53.34
C MET A 1 -6.91 -2.47 -52.26
N ARG A 2 -7.83 -3.34 -52.69
CA ARG A 2 -8.68 -4.22 -51.85
C ARG A 2 -7.87 -5.41 -51.33
N PHE A 3 -8.25 -5.96 -50.17
CA PHE A 3 -8.40 -7.38 -49.76
C PHE A 3 -8.77 -7.32 -48.25
N GLN A 4 -9.99 -7.54 -47.74
CA GLN A 4 -10.90 -8.71 -47.70
C GLN A 4 -10.17 -10.02 -47.34
N HIS A 5 -10.19 -10.48 -46.06
CA HIS A 5 -11.21 -11.31 -45.34
C HIS A 5 -10.66 -12.77 -45.13
N PRO A 6 -11.27 -13.71 -44.35
CA PRO A 6 -11.29 -13.79 -42.87
C PRO A 6 -11.22 -15.25 -42.26
N VAL A 7 -11.37 -15.37 -40.92
CA VAL A 7 -11.90 -16.51 -40.08
C VAL A 7 -11.20 -17.91 -40.06
N LYS A 8 -10.90 -18.45 -38.85
CA LYS A 8 -11.60 -19.63 -38.24
C LYS A 8 -11.02 -20.11 -36.89
N LEU A 9 -11.95 -20.23 -35.92
CA LEU A 9 -11.93 -21.10 -34.74
C LEU A 9 -12.10 -22.57 -35.15
N ALA A 10 -11.48 -23.50 -34.40
CA ALA A 10 -11.96 -24.87 -34.28
C ALA A 10 -11.60 -25.47 -32.90
N SER A 11 -12.62 -25.98 -32.22
CA SER A 11 -12.59 -26.86 -31.06
C SER A 11 -12.39 -28.32 -31.48
N ILE A 12 -11.73 -29.16 -30.67
CA ILE A 12 -11.99 -30.61 -30.65
C ILE A 12 -11.91 -31.13 -29.21
N CYS A 13 -13.02 -31.73 -28.76
CA CYS A 13 -13.14 -32.59 -27.59
C CYS A 13 -12.77 -34.04 -27.94
N GLY A 14 -12.29 -34.79 -26.94
CA GLY A 14 -12.64 -36.20 -26.77
C GLY A 14 -11.54 -37.24 -27.05
N GLY A 15 -11.22 -38.04 -26.03
CA GLY A 15 -10.47 -39.29 -26.15
C GLY A 15 -10.16 -39.92 -24.79
N ARG A 16 -10.94 -40.94 -24.40
CA ARG A 16 -10.75 -41.80 -23.21
C ARG A 16 -10.12 -43.13 -23.64
N SER A 17 -9.57 -43.84 -22.63
CA SER A 17 -8.96 -45.19 -22.63
C SER A 17 -7.47 -45.22 -23.03
N GLN A 18 -6.58 -45.99 -22.43
CA GLN A 18 -6.72 -47.17 -21.57
C GLN A 18 -5.41 -47.35 -20.75
N PHE A 19 -5.47 -48.17 -19.71
CA PHE A 19 -4.37 -48.58 -18.85
C PHE A 19 -3.13 -49.08 -19.61
N ASP A 20 -1.93 -48.70 -19.15
CA ASP A 20 -0.85 -49.66 -18.95
C ASP A 20 0.09 -49.21 -17.83
N ARG A 21 0.42 -50.16 -16.94
CA ARG A 21 1.40 -50.03 -15.87
C ARG A 21 2.77 -50.33 -16.47
N GLU A 22 3.70 -49.39 -16.38
CA GLU A 22 5.11 -49.76 -16.31
C GLU A 22 5.91 -48.72 -15.52
N THR A 23 6.59 -49.22 -14.49
CA THR A 23 7.47 -48.54 -13.56
C THR A 23 8.78 -48.14 -14.25
N GLN A 24 9.04 -46.83 -14.35
CA GLN A 24 10.41 -46.31 -14.46
C GLN A 24 10.59 -45.09 -13.56
N PHE A 25 11.37 -45.28 -12.49
CA PHE A 25 11.92 -44.22 -11.65
C PHE A 25 13.00 -43.46 -12.44
N GLN A 26 12.81 -42.16 -12.62
CA GLN A 26 13.85 -41.22 -13.08
C GLN A 26 14.08 -40.17 -11.98
N PRO A 27 15.31 -39.94 -11.50
CA PRO A 27 15.58 -38.85 -10.56
C PRO A 27 15.48 -37.51 -11.27
N LYS A 28 14.63 -36.60 -10.76
CA LYS A 28 14.52 -35.22 -11.24
C LYS A 28 15.81 -34.45 -10.97
N VAL A 29 16.27 -33.77 -12.02
CA VAL A 29 17.37 -32.80 -12.08
C VAL A 29 17.29 -31.78 -10.93
N VAL A 30 18.37 -31.65 -10.17
CA VAL A 30 18.62 -30.53 -9.24
C VAL A 30 19.16 -29.37 -10.07
N SER A 31 18.51 -28.21 -10.00
CA SER A 31 19.03 -26.98 -10.61
C SER A 31 20.27 -26.51 -9.84
N LEU A 32 21.41 -26.47 -10.52
CA LEU A 32 22.68 -25.90 -10.04
C LEU A 32 22.67 -24.38 -10.28
N CYS A 33 22.44 -23.59 -9.23
CA CYS A 33 22.72 -22.15 -9.28
C CYS A 33 24.20 -21.91 -8.97
N ASN A 34 25.01 -21.70 -10.01
CA ASN A 34 26.37 -21.19 -9.86
C ASN A 34 26.33 -19.66 -9.73
N LEU A 35 26.50 -19.13 -8.51
CA LEU A 35 26.81 -17.72 -8.31
C LEU A 35 28.34 -17.54 -8.33
N ARG A 36 28.88 -16.82 -9.33
CA ARG A 36 30.26 -16.35 -9.31
C ARG A 36 30.32 -14.99 -8.62
N LEU A 37 31.06 -14.90 -7.52
CA LEU A 37 31.49 -13.64 -6.90
C LEU A 37 32.96 -13.37 -7.29
N PRO A 38 33.42 -12.10 -7.30
CA PRO A 38 34.81 -11.78 -7.58
C PRO A 38 35.70 -12.14 -6.38
N GLY A 39 36.75 -12.91 -6.64
CA GLY A 39 37.68 -13.45 -5.63
C GLY A 39 37.43 -14.94 -5.39
N ASN A 40 38.44 -15.77 -5.66
CA ASN A 40 38.40 -17.25 -5.64
C ASN A 40 37.95 -17.84 -4.29
N ILE A 41 36.65 -17.85 -4.01
CA ILE A 41 36.03 -18.60 -2.92
C ILE A 41 34.82 -19.34 -3.51
N GLN A 42 34.91 -20.68 -3.58
CA GLN A 42 33.77 -21.55 -3.87
C GLN A 42 33.09 -21.94 -2.56
N ILE A 43 31.78 -21.68 -2.43
CA ILE A 43 30.96 -22.21 -1.34
C ILE A 43 30.00 -23.24 -1.95
N LEU A 44 30.22 -24.52 -1.64
CA LEU A 44 29.35 -25.62 -2.04
C LEU A 44 28.20 -25.74 -1.03
N TRP A 45 26.96 -25.59 -1.47
CA TRP A 45 25.78 -25.92 -0.67
C TRP A 45 25.32 -27.33 -1.03
N VAL A 46 25.39 -28.26 -0.07
CA VAL A 46 24.74 -29.57 -0.17
C VAL A 46 23.50 -29.54 0.71
N LEU A 47 22.33 -29.45 0.09
CA LEU A 47 21.04 -29.69 0.75
C LEU A 47 20.87 -31.22 0.92
N CYS A 48 21.24 -31.76 2.08
CA CYS A 48 20.88 -33.12 2.44
C CYS A 48 19.42 -33.18 2.88
N CYS A 49 18.51 -33.48 1.94
CA CYS A 49 17.17 -33.96 2.30
C CYS A 49 17.29 -35.40 2.84
N ARG A 50 17.32 -35.57 4.16
CA ARG A 50 17.26 -36.89 4.78
C ARG A 50 15.80 -37.39 4.71
N TRP A 51 15.54 -38.33 3.81
CA TRP A 51 14.28 -39.07 3.76
C TRP A 51 14.14 -39.92 5.03
N LEU A 52 13.11 -39.66 5.83
CA LEU A 52 12.65 -40.58 6.88
C LEU A 52 11.92 -41.75 6.19
N ARG A 53 12.37 -42.98 6.41
CA ARG A 53 11.69 -44.19 5.94
C ARG A 53 10.35 -44.35 6.68
N PRO A 54 9.28 -44.81 6.01
CA PRO A 54 8.10 -45.33 6.72
C PRO A 54 8.36 -46.78 7.13
N GLY A 55 8.29 -47.06 8.44
CA GLY A 55 8.33 -48.39 9.03
C GLY A 55 7.07 -48.67 9.84
N SER A 56 6.38 -49.73 9.44
CA SER A 56 5.14 -50.37 9.91
C SER A 56 4.80 -50.40 11.42
N GLU A 57 3.52 -50.08 11.68
CA GLU A 57 2.53 -50.70 12.59
C GLU A 57 2.92 -51.27 13.98
N ARG A 58 2.24 -50.80 15.05
CA ARG A 58 1.17 -51.54 15.76
C ARG A 58 0.53 -50.75 16.92
N THR A 59 -0.79 -50.58 16.82
CA THR A 59 -1.89 -50.62 17.81
C THR A 59 -1.77 -50.09 19.26
N ALA A 60 -2.83 -49.33 19.61
CA ALA A 60 -3.67 -49.41 20.82
C ALA A 60 -3.61 -48.26 21.84
N ASN A 61 -4.78 -47.62 21.99
CA ASN A 61 -5.39 -47.06 23.19
C ASN A 61 -4.62 -46.06 24.08
N GLY A 62 -5.25 -44.90 24.33
CA GLY A 62 -5.12 -44.22 25.61
C GLY A 62 -4.95 -42.71 25.53
N LEU A 63 -5.89 -42.01 26.17
CA LEU A 63 -5.94 -40.57 26.43
C LEU A 63 -4.64 -40.00 27.03
N THR A 64 -4.30 -38.74 26.70
CA THR A 64 -4.26 -37.58 27.63
C THR A 64 -3.36 -36.43 27.11
N GLY A 65 -3.93 -35.22 27.09
CA GLY A 65 -3.38 -34.03 27.76
C GLY A 65 -2.13 -33.28 27.25
N ILE A 66 -2.38 -31.99 26.89
CA ILE A 66 -1.65 -30.76 27.32
C ILE A 66 -0.40 -30.28 26.54
N ARG A 67 -0.64 -29.18 25.81
CA ARG A 67 0.06 -27.86 25.62
C ARG A 67 1.53 -27.73 25.15
N PRO A 68 1.85 -26.62 24.44
CA PRO A 68 3.12 -26.39 23.74
C PRO A 68 4.14 -25.62 24.60
N ALA A 69 5.37 -26.12 24.68
CA ALA A 69 6.55 -25.34 25.05
C ALA A 69 7.83 -26.06 24.58
N ASP A 70 8.85 -25.25 24.30
CA ASP A 70 10.27 -25.61 24.31
C ASP A 70 10.88 -26.35 23.11
N VAL A 71 11.41 -25.58 22.15
CA VAL A 71 12.75 -25.89 21.59
C VAL A 71 13.52 -24.58 21.41
N LEU A 72 14.27 -24.20 22.44
CA LEU A 72 15.37 -23.25 22.40
C LEU A 72 16.65 -24.02 22.73
N ALA A 73 17.68 -23.83 21.91
CA ALA A 73 19.09 -24.13 22.15
C ALA A 73 19.53 -25.59 22.37
N GLN A 74 20.26 -26.14 21.39
CA GLN A 74 21.41 -27.00 21.68
C GLN A 74 22.62 -26.57 20.84
N SER A 75 23.53 -25.85 21.49
CA SER A 75 24.93 -25.66 21.11
C SER A 75 25.75 -26.78 21.77
N VAL A 76 26.35 -27.66 20.96
CA VAL A 76 27.22 -28.73 21.46
C VAL A 76 28.66 -28.23 21.55
N PHE A 77 29.18 -28.28 22.78
CA PHE A 77 30.57 -28.14 23.17
C PHE A 77 31.43 -29.31 22.64
N LEU A 78 32.64 -29.02 22.16
CA LEU A 78 33.77 -29.96 22.13
C LEU A 78 35.04 -29.29 22.69
N LYS A 79 35.71 -30.00 23.60
CA LYS A 79 36.80 -29.57 24.50
C LYS A 79 38.19 -29.65 23.84
N ARG A 80 39.06 -28.67 24.19
CA ARG A 80 40.53 -28.62 24.53
C ARG A 80 41.52 -29.53 23.76
N ALA A 81 42.75 -29.15 23.37
CA ALA A 81 43.81 -28.25 23.92
C ALA A 81 44.90 -27.97 22.83
N PRO A 82 46.08 -27.31 23.08
CA PRO A 82 46.54 -26.50 24.21
C PRO A 82 47.01 -25.08 23.81
N VAL A 83 47.45 -24.35 24.83
CA VAL A 83 47.83 -22.93 24.91
C VAL A 83 49.07 -22.60 24.09
N PHE A 84 48.98 -21.57 23.24
CA PHE A 84 50.08 -20.67 22.90
C PHE A 84 49.59 -19.23 23.06
N THR A 85 50.20 -18.51 24.00
CA THR A 85 50.09 -17.07 24.18
C THR A 85 50.84 -16.35 23.05
N SER A 86 50.13 -15.63 22.18
CA SER A 86 50.55 -14.30 21.70
C SER A 86 49.47 -13.65 20.80
N CYS A 87 49.36 -12.32 20.93
CA CYS A 87 48.76 -11.37 19.99
C CYS A 87 47.23 -11.43 19.77
N ILE A 88 46.52 -10.56 20.52
CA ILE A 88 45.16 -10.13 20.19
C ILE A 88 45.19 -9.48 18.81
N ASN A 89 44.63 -10.19 17.83
CA ASN A 89 44.57 -9.77 16.45
C ASN A 89 43.28 -8.96 16.21
N PRO A 90 43.33 -7.66 15.85
CA PRO A 90 42.14 -6.79 15.71
C PRO A 90 41.18 -7.20 14.58
N PHE A 91 41.49 -8.25 13.83
CA PHE A 91 40.64 -8.81 12.79
C PHE A 91 39.46 -9.65 13.32
N LYS A 92 39.60 -10.29 14.49
CA LYS A 92 38.52 -11.16 15.01
C LYS A 92 37.29 -10.37 15.48
N SER A 93 37.46 -9.18 16.08
CA SER A 93 36.30 -8.36 16.51
C SER A 93 35.51 -7.78 15.36
N ARG A 94 36.18 -7.40 14.25
CA ARG A 94 35.51 -6.91 13.03
C ARG A 94 34.69 -8.00 12.35
N LEU A 95 35.19 -9.23 12.28
CA LEU A 95 34.44 -10.37 11.74
C LEU A 95 33.20 -10.70 12.58
N THR A 96 33.30 -10.64 13.92
CA THR A 96 32.13 -10.85 14.79
C THR A 96 31.09 -9.75 14.64
N GLN A 97 31.52 -8.48 14.54
CA GLN A 97 30.61 -7.35 14.29
C GLN A 97 29.93 -7.44 12.91
N ILE A 98 30.67 -7.77 11.85
CA ILE A 98 30.13 -7.98 10.51
C ILE A 98 29.14 -9.14 10.50
N THR A 99 29.42 -10.22 11.23
CA THR A 99 28.52 -11.38 11.31
C THR A 99 27.23 -11.05 12.06
N ILE A 100 27.29 -10.25 13.15
CA ILE A 100 26.11 -9.79 13.89
C ILE A 100 25.27 -8.83 13.01
N LEU A 101 25.92 -7.93 12.27
CA LEU A 101 25.26 -7.01 11.35
C LEU A 101 24.56 -7.78 10.21
N LEU A 102 25.24 -8.76 9.63
CA LEU A 102 24.68 -9.63 8.59
C LEU A 102 23.52 -10.48 9.11
N HIS A 103 23.60 -11.03 10.33
CA HIS A 103 22.49 -11.76 10.94
C HIS A 103 21.30 -10.85 11.28
N SER A 104 21.54 -9.59 11.66
CA SER A 104 20.50 -8.58 11.87
C SER A 104 19.82 -8.20 10.55
N ILE A 105 20.60 -7.99 9.49
CA ILE A 105 20.10 -7.68 8.14
C ILE A 105 19.33 -8.87 7.57
N ILE A 106 19.82 -10.10 7.73
CA ILE A 106 19.16 -11.33 7.26
C ILE A 106 17.89 -11.63 8.08
N ARG A 107 17.88 -11.41 9.41
CA ARG A 107 16.64 -11.49 10.21
C ARG A 107 15.63 -10.45 9.76
N ASN A 108 16.04 -9.21 9.55
CA ASN A 108 15.14 -8.17 9.05
C ASN A 108 14.64 -8.49 7.63
N TYR A 109 15.49 -9.05 6.76
CA TYR A 109 15.07 -9.53 5.43
C TYR A 109 14.08 -10.69 5.53
N ALA A 110 14.35 -11.71 6.34
CA ALA A 110 13.45 -12.84 6.51
C ALA A 110 12.11 -12.42 7.15
N SER A 111 12.13 -11.49 8.12
CA SER A 111 10.92 -10.91 8.70
C SER A 111 10.14 -10.08 7.69
N VAL A 112 10.79 -9.24 6.89
CA VAL A 112 10.12 -8.40 5.86
C VAL A 112 9.59 -9.23 4.70
N THR A 113 10.30 -10.29 4.29
CA THR A 113 9.89 -11.16 3.16
C THR A 113 8.82 -12.18 3.58
N MET A 114 8.83 -12.67 4.83
CA MET A 114 7.77 -13.56 5.36
C MET A 114 6.49 -12.81 5.75
N LEU A 115 6.56 -11.51 6.07
CA LEU A 115 5.39 -10.69 6.42
C LEU A 115 4.54 -10.26 5.21
N SER A 116 5.04 -10.41 3.98
CA SER A 116 4.32 -10.01 2.77
C SER A 116 3.28 -11.06 2.32
N THR A 117 3.50 -12.35 2.60
CA THR A 117 2.62 -13.42 2.09
C THR A 117 1.49 -13.86 3.03
N HIS A 118 1.43 -13.33 4.26
CA HIS A 118 0.46 -13.78 5.29
C HIS A 118 -0.36 -12.64 5.91
N TYR A 119 -0.35 -11.43 5.32
CA TYR A 119 -1.24 -10.38 5.81
C TYR A 119 -2.69 -10.79 5.60
N LYS A 120 -3.39 -11.09 6.69
CA LYS A 120 -4.82 -11.39 6.68
C LYS A 120 -5.57 -10.13 7.12
N PRO A 121 -6.29 -9.46 6.20
CA PRO A 121 -7.05 -8.28 6.54
C PRO A 121 -8.07 -8.57 7.66
N GLN A 122 -8.24 -7.62 8.57
CA GLN A 122 -9.27 -7.72 9.61
C GLN A 122 -10.65 -7.42 9.03
N TRP A 123 -10.69 -6.49 8.08
CA TRP A 123 -11.89 -6.12 7.35
C TRP A 123 -11.84 -6.67 5.93
N LYS A 124 -13.01 -7.02 5.40
CA LYS A 124 -13.23 -7.17 3.97
C LYS A 124 -13.76 -5.82 3.44
N PRO A 125 -12.92 -5.00 2.81
CA PRO A 125 -13.35 -3.70 2.32
C PRO A 125 -14.07 -3.83 0.96
N ILE A 126 -15.21 -3.17 0.84
CA ILE A 126 -16.07 -3.19 -0.35
C ILE A 126 -16.41 -1.76 -0.73
N LEU A 127 -16.05 -1.35 -1.94
CA LEU A 127 -16.47 -0.06 -2.49
C LEU A 127 -17.99 -0.06 -2.67
N GLN A 128 -18.64 1.00 -2.20
CA GLN A 128 -20.08 1.17 -2.37
C GLN A 128 -20.35 2.10 -3.56
N HIS A 129 -21.20 1.63 -4.47
CA HIS A 129 -21.50 2.29 -5.74
C HIS A 129 -22.82 3.08 -5.70
N GLY A 130 -22.98 3.95 -6.70
CA GLY A 130 -24.18 4.73 -6.98
C GLY A 130 -24.22 6.09 -6.27
N TYR A 131 -23.13 6.51 -5.66
CA TYR A 131 -23.08 7.81 -4.96
C TYR A 131 -22.40 8.88 -5.81
N PHE A 132 -21.41 8.53 -6.61
CA PHE A 132 -20.57 9.50 -7.30
C PHE A 132 -20.57 9.30 -8.81
N GLN A 133 -20.33 10.37 -9.57
CA GLN A 133 -20.41 10.36 -11.04
C GLN A 133 -19.52 9.29 -11.72
N TYR A 134 -18.37 8.91 -11.13
CA TYR A 134 -17.55 7.83 -11.71
C TYR A 134 -18.26 6.47 -11.74
N ASP A 135 -19.25 6.24 -10.87
CA ASP A 135 -20.01 4.99 -10.89
C ASP A 135 -20.78 4.82 -12.21
N GLN A 136 -21.10 5.93 -12.88
CA GLN A 136 -21.76 5.95 -14.19
C GLN A 136 -20.79 5.75 -15.36
N CYS A 137 -19.49 5.92 -15.14
CA CYS A 137 -18.45 5.78 -16.17
C CYS A 137 -17.89 4.35 -16.26
N CYS A 138 -18.37 3.40 -15.45
CA CYS A 138 -17.86 2.04 -15.45
C CYS A 138 -18.03 1.38 -16.83
N GLY A 139 -16.92 1.25 -17.57
CA GLY A 139 -16.89 0.69 -18.93
C GLY A 139 -16.56 1.68 -20.05
N SER A 140 -16.45 2.99 -19.79
CA SER A 140 -15.98 3.97 -20.77
C SER A 140 -14.45 4.12 -20.71
N SER A 141 -13.81 4.37 -21.86
CA SER A 141 -12.38 4.71 -21.95
C SER A 141 -12.09 6.15 -21.52
N GLU A 142 -13.09 6.87 -21.01
CA GLU A 142 -12.97 8.28 -20.70
C GLU A 142 -12.15 8.51 -19.44
N THR A 143 -11.23 9.49 -19.54
CA THR A 143 -10.44 9.89 -18.39
C THR A 143 -11.32 10.67 -17.43
N PHE A 144 -11.53 10.12 -16.25
CA PHE A 144 -12.28 10.76 -15.18
C PHE A 144 -11.65 12.10 -14.78
N LYS A 145 -12.38 13.20 -15.02
CA LYS A 145 -11.94 14.57 -14.67
C LYS A 145 -12.47 14.92 -13.29
N GLY A 146 -11.74 14.52 -12.24
CA GLY A 146 -12.30 14.47 -10.90
C GLY A 146 -12.52 15.81 -10.16
N THR A 147 -12.35 16.96 -10.82
CA THR A 147 -12.50 18.28 -10.22
C THR A 147 -13.82 18.92 -10.66
N SER A 148 -14.95 18.36 -10.23
CA SER A 148 -16.26 19.00 -10.41
C SER A 148 -16.62 19.87 -9.19
N SER A 149 -17.45 20.89 -9.40
CA SER A 149 -17.88 21.82 -8.34
C SER A 149 -18.63 21.14 -7.19
N SER A 150 -19.22 19.96 -7.41
CA SER A 150 -20.03 19.25 -6.42
C SER A 150 -19.32 18.14 -5.66
N LEU A 151 -18.01 17.97 -5.84
CA LEU A 151 -17.31 16.73 -5.48
C LEU A 151 -18.03 15.49 -6.04
N GLN A 152 -18.74 15.67 -7.15
CA GLN A 152 -19.33 14.61 -7.96
C GLN A 152 -20.39 13.75 -7.28
N LEU A 153 -20.91 14.16 -6.13
CA LEU A 153 -22.07 13.50 -5.54
C LEU A 153 -23.26 13.62 -6.49
N ILE A 154 -23.86 12.49 -6.85
CA ILE A 154 -25.01 12.44 -7.74
C ILE A 154 -26.25 12.91 -6.98
N ASN A 155 -27.10 13.73 -7.61
CA ASN A 155 -28.40 14.07 -7.07
C ASN A 155 -29.31 12.83 -7.07
N ARG A 156 -29.69 12.35 -5.87
CA ARG A 156 -30.53 11.16 -5.68
C ARG A 156 -31.29 11.22 -4.36
N ARG A 157 -32.31 10.38 -4.20
CA ARG A 157 -32.93 10.11 -2.90
C ARG A 157 -32.16 9.04 -2.12
N TYR A 158 -32.20 9.15 -0.80
CA TYR A 158 -31.73 8.14 0.15
C TYR A 158 -32.92 7.55 0.93
N PRO A 159 -32.82 6.29 1.42
CA PRO A 159 -33.87 5.68 2.25
C PRO A 159 -34.28 6.52 3.47
N THR A 160 -33.34 7.27 4.04
CA THR A 160 -33.56 8.14 5.22
C THR A 160 -34.23 9.48 4.90
N ASP A 161 -34.40 9.84 3.62
CA ASP A 161 -34.93 11.15 3.23
C ASP A 161 -36.37 11.35 3.71
N ASN A 162 -37.21 10.30 3.68
CA ASN A 162 -38.61 10.41 4.11
C ASN A 162 -38.75 10.72 5.61
N GLU A 163 -37.75 10.37 6.42
CA GLU A 163 -37.75 10.58 7.87
C GLU A 163 -37.19 11.95 8.25
N VAL A 164 -36.17 12.43 7.53
CA VAL A 164 -35.39 13.62 7.92
C VAL A 164 -35.73 14.85 7.10
N ASP A 165 -36.02 14.66 5.82
CA ASP A 165 -36.18 15.74 4.85
C ASP A 165 -37.12 15.32 3.71
N PRO A 166 -38.41 15.04 4.01
CA PRO A 166 -39.35 14.51 3.02
C PRO A 166 -39.56 15.47 1.83
N GLN A 167 -39.40 16.79 2.07
CA GLN A 167 -39.55 17.85 1.07
C GLN A 167 -38.26 18.16 0.30
N LEU A 168 -37.12 17.58 0.69
CA LEU A 168 -35.81 17.79 0.07
C LEU A 168 -35.27 19.23 0.20
N ASP A 169 -35.48 19.86 1.35
CA ASP A 169 -34.99 21.21 1.67
C ASP A 169 -33.49 21.22 1.99
N LEU A 170 -32.92 20.09 2.43
CA LEU A 170 -31.49 19.93 2.69
C LEU A 170 -30.72 19.67 1.39
N THR A 171 -29.47 20.15 1.38
CA THR A 171 -28.55 19.86 0.29
C THR A 171 -28.32 18.35 0.12
N GLN A 172 -27.93 17.94 -1.10
CA GLN A 172 -27.61 16.55 -1.40
C GLN A 172 -26.57 15.97 -0.44
N TRP A 173 -25.57 16.77 -0.03
CA TRP A 173 -24.51 16.34 0.88
C TRP A 173 -24.98 16.20 2.33
N GLN A 174 -25.88 17.06 2.82
CA GLN A 174 -26.47 16.90 4.16
C GLN A 174 -27.31 15.62 4.25
N ARG A 175 -28.13 15.35 3.22
CA ARG A 175 -28.90 14.10 3.15
C ARG A 175 -28.00 12.88 3.07
N PHE A 176 -26.94 12.95 2.26
CA PHE A 176 -25.93 11.90 2.16
C PHE A 176 -25.19 11.67 3.48
N GLU A 177 -24.80 12.73 4.18
CA GLU A 177 -24.14 12.62 5.48
C GLU A 177 -25.01 11.88 6.48
N TYR A 178 -26.27 12.31 6.61
CA TYR A 178 -27.21 11.68 7.52
C TYR A 178 -27.35 10.20 7.19
N TYR A 179 -27.53 9.87 5.92
CA TYR A 179 -27.67 8.49 5.46
C TYR A 179 -26.45 7.61 5.83
N ILE A 180 -25.23 8.07 5.55
CA ILE A 180 -24.01 7.31 5.89
C ILE A 180 -23.87 7.13 7.41
N ARG A 181 -24.17 8.18 8.20
CA ARG A 181 -24.13 8.08 9.67
C ARG A 181 -25.18 7.11 10.19
N GLN A 182 -26.38 7.06 9.60
CA GLN A 182 -27.38 6.06 9.97
C GLN A 182 -26.94 4.64 9.62
N LEU A 183 -26.31 4.42 8.47
CA LEU A 183 -25.74 3.10 8.14
C LEU A 183 -24.77 2.62 9.22
N ASN A 184 -23.92 3.51 9.74
CA ASN A 184 -23.03 3.18 10.86
C ASN A 184 -23.77 2.90 12.17
N ASN A 185 -24.81 3.69 12.48
CA ASN A 185 -25.60 3.49 13.70
C ASN A 185 -26.30 2.13 13.74
N ILE A 186 -26.88 1.68 12.61
CA ILE A 186 -27.64 0.42 12.55
C ILE A 186 -26.75 -0.83 12.38
N SER A 187 -25.49 -0.67 11.99
CA SER A 187 -24.61 -1.80 11.65
C SER A 187 -23.96 -2.48 12.86
N SER A 188 -24.18 -1.97 14.09
CA SER A 188 -23.69 -2.52 15.37
C SER A 188 -22.21 -2.97 15.37
N GLY A 189 -21.37 -2.31 14.57
CA GLY A 189 -19.96 -2.64 14.40
C GLY A 189 -19.65 -3.89 13.57
N VAL A 190 -20.63 -4.57 12.98
CA VAL A 190 -20.41 -5.67 11.99
C VAL A 190 -19.97 -5.09 10.65
N LYS A 191 -20.55 -3.94 10.31
CA LYS A 191 -20.15 -3.13 9.16
C LYS A 191 -19.76 -1.73 9.62
N VAL A 192 -18.79 -1.16 8.91
CA VAL A 192 -18.36 0.23 9.10
C VAL A 192 -18.26 0.90 7.74
N TYR A 193 -18.96 2.02 7.59
CA TYR A 193 -18.99 2.85 6.40
C TYR A 193 -18.09 4.06 6.60
N LYS A 194 -17.17 4.27 5.66
CA LYS A 194 -16.25 5.41 5.61
C LYS A 194 -16.42 6.15 4.29
N VAL A 195 -16.43 7.47 4.35
CA VAL A 195 -16.32 8.34 3.17
C VAL A 195 -14.91 8.89 3.12
N MET A 196 -14.14 8.49 2.11
CA MET A 196 -12.75 8.89 1.95
C MET A 196 -12.63 9.86 0.78
N PHE A 197 -12.15 11.07 1.05
CA PHE A 197 -11.76 12.06 0.05
C PHE A 197 -10.30 11.82 -0.33
N LEU A 198 -10.06 10.92 -1.30
CA LEU A 198 -8.72 10.61 -1.79
C LEU A 198 -8.19 11.77 -2.64
N THR A 199 -7.23 12.51 -2.11
CA THR A 199 -6.57 13.62 -2.83
C THR A 199 -5.23 13.15 -3.37
N THR A 200 -5.03 13.20 -4.68
CA THR A 200 -3.73 12.88 -5.28
C THR A 200 -2.78 14.07 -5.21
N SER A 201 -1.49 13.80 -4.97
CA SER A 201 -0.44 14.84 -4.90
C SER A 201 -0.46 15.76 -6.12
N CYS A 202 -0.21 17.04 -5.90
CA CYS A 202 -0.11 18.02 -6.98
C CYS A 202 1.21 17.89 -7.78
N GLU A 203 1.35 18.68 -8.85
CA GLU A 203 2.54 18.63 -9.69
C GLU A 203 3.82 18.93 -8.89
N SER A 204 4.86 18.12 -9.11
CA SER A 204 6.18 18.28 -8.49
C SER A 204 7.25 18.08 -9.56
N GLN A 205 8.50 18.39 -9.26
CA GLN A 205 9.58 18.39 -10.25
C GLN A 205 9.74 17.06 -11.01
N HIS A 206 9.48 15.92 -10.35
CA HIS A 206 9.54 14.61 -10.99
C HIS A 206 8.45 14.41 -12.05
N HIS A 207 7.25 14.98 -11.85
CA HIS A 207 6.17 14.97 -12.84
C HIS A 207 6.56 15.76 -14.09
N VAL A 208 7.17 16.94 -13.91
CA VAL A 208 7.67 17.76 -15.02
C VAL A 208 8.75 17.00 -15.79
N LYS A 209 9.71 16.42 -15.07
CA LYS A 209 10.80 15.68 -15.72
C LYS A 209 10.28 14.45 -16.47
N GLN A 210 9.37 13.69 -15.88
CA GLN A 210 8.75 12.53 -16.54
C GLN A 210 8.01 12.92 -17.82
N ARG A 211 7.32 14.07 -17.83
CA ARG A 211 6.63 14.60 -19.02
C ARG A 211 7.62 15.02 -20.11
N GLU A 212 8.73 15.64 -19.73
CA GLU A 212 9.79 16.10 -20.65
C GLU A 212 10.46 14.92 -21.37
N VAL A 213 10.82 13.86 -20.64
CA VAL A 213 11.65 12.75 -21.18
C VAL A 213 10.82 11.54 -21.63
N GLY A 214 9.55 11.48 -21.24
CA GLY A 214 8.68 10.34 -21.49
C GLY A 214 8.85 9.19 -20.48
N ASN A 215 7.87 8.29 -20.45
CA ASN A 215 7.80 7.21 -19.46
C ASN A 215 8.96 6.22 -19.53
N HIS A 216 9.45 5.94 -20.74
CA HIS A 216 10.55 5.01 -20.97
C HIS A 216 11.84 5.54 -20.34
N GLU A 217 12.30 6.72 -20.77
CA GLU A 217 13.51 7.36 -20.26
C GLU A 217 13.42 7.68 -18.77
N TRP A 218 12.23 8.05 -18.29
CA TRP A 218 12.00 8.23 -16.86
C TRP A 218 12.28 6.93 -16.09
N SER A 219 11.73 5.82 -16.54
CA SER A 219 11.81 4.53 -15.83
C SER A 219 13.18 3.85 -15.97
N SER A 220 13.91 4.09 -17.07
CA SER A 220 15.22 3.49 -17.33
C SER A 220 16.36 4.24 -16.65
N TYR A 221 16.33 5.58 -16.65
CA TYR A 221 17.48 6.40 -16.26
C TYR A 221 17.12 7.55 -15.31
N TRP A 222 16.22 8.46 -15.70
CA TRP A 222 16.08 9.73 -14.97
C TRP A 222 15.56 9.54 -13.54
N SER A 223 14.71 8.55 -13.30
CA SER A 223 14.14 8.30 -11.97
C SER A 223 15.15 7.76 -10.95
N THR A 224 16.31 7.25 -11.36
CA THR A 224 17.35 6.74 -10.44
C THR A 224 18.29 7.86 -9.96
N LEU A 225 18.29 9.01 -10.64
CA LEU A 225 19.05 10.18 -10.25
C LEU A 225 18.28 11.00 -9.21
N SER A 226 18.97 11.80 -8.39
CA SER A 226 18.30 12.71 -7.45
C SER A 226 17.79 14.01 -8.09
N GLY A 227 18.30 14.36 -9.28
CA GLY A 227 18.08 15.64 -9.94
C GLY A 227 19.06 15.85 -11.11
N LYS A 228 18.95 17.00 -11.78
CA LYS A 228 19.89 17.48 -12.80
C LYS A 228 20.02 19.00 -12.71
N GLY A 229 21.25 19.50 -12.60
CA GLY A 229 21.50 20.93 -12.42
C GLY A 229 20.84 21.44 -11.15
N THR A 230 20.02 22.49 -11.27
CA THR A 230 19.25 23.05 -10.15
C THR A 230 17.93 22.32 -9.87
N ALA A 231 17.46 21.46 -10.79
CA ALA A 231 16.24 20.69 -10.61
C ALA A 231 16.49 19.44 -9.76
N ARG A 232 15.69 19.26 -8.71
CA ARG A 232 15.73 18.08 -7.83
C ARG A 232 14.39 17.35 -7.85
N TRP A 233 14.40 16.05 -8.08
CA TRP A 233 13.21 15.20 -8.03
C TRP A 233 13.23 14.11 -6.93
N ALA A 234 14.35 13.94 -6.23
CA ALA A 234 14.37 13.16 -4.98
C ALA A 234 13.53 13.87 -3.90
N ASP A 235 12.55 13.15 -3.35
CA ASP A 235 11.47 13.67 -2.50
C ASP A 235 10.99 15.08 -2.87
N ALA A 236 10.67 15.26 -4.16
CA ALA A 236 10.39 16.58 -4.71
C ALA A 236 9.23 17.28 -4.00
N GLY A 237 9.42 18.58 -3.73
CA GLY A 237 8.31 19.47 -3.43
C GLY A 237 7.50 19.83 -4.68
N LEU A 238 6.40 20.54 -4.47
CA LEU A 238 5.54 21.05 -5.53
C LEU A 238 6.28 22.05 -6.41
N THR A 239 5.88 22.10 -7.69
CA THR A 239 6.23 23.21 -8.59
C THR A 239 5.32 24.40 -8.31
N SER A 240 5.61 25.57 -8.88
CA SER A 240 4.69 26.71 -8.82
C SER A 240 3.31 26.41 -9.42
N GLU A 241 3.23 25.53 -10.43
CA GLU A 241 1.95 25.04 -10.94
C GLU A 241 1.29 24.05 -9.97
N GLY A 242 2.06 23.19 -9.32
CA GLY A 242 1.56 22.32 -8.24
C GLY A 242 0.96 23.10 -7.07
N GLU A 243 1.57 24.23 -6.69
CA GLU A 243 1.00 25.14 -5.67
C GLU A 243 -0.30 25.78 -6.13
N LYS A 244 -0.38 26.23 -7.40
CA LYS A 244 -1.63 26.75 -7.98
C LYS A 244 -2.72 25.68 -7.98
N GLN A 245 -2.38 24.44 -8.32
CA GLN A 245 -3.30 23.30 -8.25
C GLN A 245 -3.80 23.07 -6.82
N ALA A 246 -2.92 23.06 -5.82
CA ALA A 246 -3.33 22.91 -4.42
C ALA A 246 -4.26 24.05 -3.96
N LYS A 247 -4.01 25.29 -4.40
CA LYS A 247 -4.91 26.44 -4.13
C LYS A 247 -6.28 26.31 -4.81
N ARG A 248 -6.35 25.73 -6.02
CA ARG A 248 -7.64 25.41 -6.65
C ARG A 248 -8.42 24.37 -5.84
N ILE A 249 -7.72 23.37 -5.28
CA ILE A 249 -8.33 22.39 -4.37
C ILE A 249 -8.84 23.06 -3.09
N ALA A 250 -8.09 24.02 -2.51
CA ALA A 250 -8.56 24.80 -1.37
C ALA A 250 -9.82 25.62 -1.67
N ALA A 251 -9.88 26.25 -2.84
CA ALA A 251 -11.07 26.97 -3.28
C ALA A 251 -12.28 26.05 -3.45
N LEU A 252 -12.06 24.83 -3.98
CA LEU A 252 -13.09 23.81 -4.07
C LEU A 252 -13.58 23.41 -2.67
N TRP A 253 -12.70 23.09 -1.73
CA TRP A 253 -13.09 22.78 -0.35
C TRP A 253 -13.93 23.91 0.29
N LYS A 254 -13.49 25.16 0.12
CA LYS A 254 -14.23 26.33 0.65
C LYS A 254 -15.64 26.41 0.07
N TYR A 255 -15.79 26.24 -1.25
CA TYR A 255 -17.10 26.24 -1.91
C TYR A 255 -17.95 25.06 -1.46
N SER A 256 -17.38 23.85 -1.48
CA SER A 256 -18.06 22.62 -1.08
C SER A 256 -18.62 22.70 0.35
N ILE A 257 -17.86 23.23 1.30
CA ILE A 257 -18.31 23.35 2.69
C ILE A 257 -19.37 24.45 2.83
N ASN A 258 -19.14 25.63 2.26
CA ASN A 258 -20.00 26.78 2.51
C ASN A 258 -21.29 26.78 1.68
N SER A 259 -21.28 26.18 0.49
CA SER A 259 -22.40 26.25 -0.45
C SER A 259 -23.11 24.91 -0.62
N LEU A 260 -22.38 23.80 -0.49
CA LEU A 260 -22.95 22.47 -0.64
C LEU A 260 -23.09 21.73 0.69
N MET A 261 -22.63 22.32 1.80
CA MET A 261 -22.68 21.72 3.13
C MET A 261 -21.99 20.34 3.18
N VAL A 262 -20.87 20.20 2.47
CA VAL A 262 -20.05 18.98 2.53
C VAL A 262 -19.53 18.78 3.96
N PRO A 263 -19.65 17.57 4.53
CA PRO A 263 -19.13 17.28 5.86
C PRO A 263 -17.62 17.51 5.90
N ILE A 264 -17.17 18.25 6.90
CA ILE A 264 -15.74 18.50 7.07
C ILE A 264 -15.08 17.20 7.55
N PRO A 265 -13.98 16.76 6.93
CA PRO A 265 -13.28 15.56 7.37
C PRO A 265 -12.92 15.60 8.86
N GLU A 266 -13.24 14.52 9.56
CA GLU A 266 -12.99 14.31 10.99
C GLU A 266 -11.54 13.89 11.26
N VAL A 267 -10.82 13.46 10.22
CA VAL A 267 -9.39 13.19 10.26
C VAL A 267 -8.77 13.45 8.89
N PHE A 268 -7.50 13.88 8.93
CA PHE A 268 -6.68 14.12 7.73
C PHE A 268 -5.47 13.20 7.79
N TYR A 269 -5.35 12.31 6.81
CA TYR A 269 -4.18 11.48 6.61
C TYR A 269 -3.35 11.97 5.43
N SER A 270 -2.02 11.87 5.54
CA SER A 270 -1.12 12.19 4.44
C SER A 270 -0.03 11.16 4.27
N SER A 271 0.35 10.94 3.01
CA SER A 271 1.64 10.39 2.68
C SER A 271 2.77 11.25 3.25
N PRO A 272 3.88 10.63 3.67
CA PRO A 272 5.01 11.37 4.20
C PRO A 272 5.89 12.06 3.14
N HIS A 273 5.62 11.85 1.85
CA HIS A 273 6.38 12.51 0.78
C HIS A 273 6.07 14.00 0.73
N ARG A 274 7.11 14.81 0.50
CA ARG A 274 7.04 16.27 0.55
C ARG A 274 5.90 16.85 -0.30
N ARG A 275 5.72 16.36 -1.53
CA ARG A 275 4.62 16.76 -2.41
C ARG A 275 3.23 16.56 -1.80
N CYS A 276 2.98 15.45 -1.08
CA CYS A 276 1.70 15.21 -0.42
C CYS A 276 1.52 16.10 0.81
N LEU A 277 2.58 16.29 1.60
CA LEU A 277 2.56 17.19 2.75
C LEU A 277 2.24 18.64 2.33
N GLN A 278 2.91 19.14 1.29
CA GLN A 278 2.61 20.47 0.73
C GLN A 278 1.22 20.55 0.10
N THR A 279 0.79 19.52 -0.64
CA THR A 279 -0.57 19.48 -1.20
C THR A 279 -1.60 19.57 -0.09
N LEU A 280 -1.48 18.77 0.98
CA LEU A 280 -2.44 18.81 2.09
C LEU A 280 -2.42 20.16 2.81
N GLN A 281 -1.22 20.67 3.15
CA GLN A 281 -1.06 21.95 3.83
C GLN A 281 -1.72 23.08 3.05
N LEU A 282 -1.47 23.19 1.74
CA LEU A 282 -2.00 24.26 0.91
C LEU A 282 -3.49 24.07 0.56
N SER A 283 -3.93 22.83 0.35
CA SER A 283 -5.31 22.53 -0.07
C SER A 283 -6.32 22.55 1.06
N SER A 284 -5.87 22.34 2.30
CA SER A 284 -6.74 22.28 3.48
C SER A 284 -6.42 23.38 4.49
N ASP A 285 -5.64 24.39 4.13
CA ASP A 285 -5.16 25.44 5.04
C ASP A 285 -6.29 26.06 5.87
N LEU A 286 -7.40 26.43 5.22
CA LEU A 286 -8.60 26.98 5.88
C LEU A 286 -9.24 26.01 6.89
N LEU A 287 -9.11 24.71 6.67
CA LEU A 287 -9.62 23.66 7.56
C LEU A 287 -8.64 23.38 8.71
N LEU A 288 -7.35 23.51 8.46
CA LEU A 288 -6.30 23.18 9.43
C LEU A 288 -5.97 24.34 10.38
N GLN A 289 -6.33 25.58 10.04
CA GLN A 289 -6.08 26.77 10.87
C GLN A 289 -7.10 26.96 12.01
N GLN A 290 -8.20 26.21 12.02
CA GLN A 290 -9.17 26.27 13.12
C GLN A 290 -8.62 25.46 14.32
N SER A 291 -8.44 26.11 15.48
CA SER A 291 -7.81 25.52 16.68
C SER A 291 -8.51 24.27 17.23
N THR A 292 -9.76 24.05 16.84
CA THR A 292 -10.58 22.89 17.22
C THR A 292 -10.48 21.71 16.25
N ARG A 293 -9.70 21.82 15.18
CA ARG A 293 -9.65 20.79 14.11
C ARG A 293 -8.55 19.75 14.33
N PRO A 294 -8.78 18.51 13.84
CA PRO A 294 -7.82 17.42 13.94
C PRO A 294 -6.54 17.76 13.16
N ARG A 295 -5.39 17.60 13.82
CA ARG A 295 -4.10 17.76 13.16
C ARG A 295 -3.87 16.60 12.19
N PRO A 296 -3.30 16.86 10.99
CA PRO A 296 -3.01 15.81 10.03
C PRO A 296 -2.06 14.76 10.60
N ILE A 297 -2.35 13.49 10.29
CA ILE A 297 -1.52 12.35 10.68
C ILE A 297 -0.83 11.82 9.42
N ILE A 298 0.49 11.74 9.49
CA ILE A 298 1.37 11.23 8.46
C ILE A 298 1.48 9.72 8.64
N LYS A 299 0.99 8.98 7.65
CA LYS A 299 0.95 7.52 7.62
C LYS A 299 1.96 7.00 6.60
N GLU A 300 2.93 6.21 7.05
CA GLU A 300 4.03 5.69 6.25
C GLU A 300 3.51 4.87 5.05
N ASN A 301 2.44 4.09 5.26
CA ASN A 301 1.83 3.27 4.22
C ASN A 301 1.12 4.06 3.11
N LEU A 302 0.84 5.35 3.26
CA LEU A 302 0.23 6.19 2.22
C LEU A 302 1.21 6.67 1.15
N ARG A 303 2.49 6.26 1.23
CA ARG A 303 3.54 6.63 0.29
C ARG A 303 3.38 6.00 -1.11
N SER A 304 4.04 6.60 -2.10
CA SER A 304 4.20 6.07 -3.45
C SER A 304 4.90 4.70 -3.42
N GLN A 305 4.92 3.98 -4.54
CA GLN A 305 5.61 2.69 -4.67
C GLN A 305 7.03 2.69 -4.09
N TYR A 306 7.44 1.63 -3.40
CA TYR A 306 8.73 1.61 -2.70
C TYR A 306 9.92 1.39 -3.65
N GLY A 307 11.05 2.02 -3.30
CA GLY A 307 12.38 1.73 -3.86
C GLY A 307 12.60 2.15 -5.32
N ARG A 308 13.81 1.89 -5.83
CA ARG A 308 14.34 2.20 -7.18
C ARG A 308 14.36 3.66 -7.60
N ARG A 309 13.22 4.35 -7.53
CA ARG A 309 13.09 5.74 -7.93
C ARG A 309 13.37 6.66 -6.75
N THR A 310 14.20 7.67 -6.94
CA THR A 310 14.57 8.62 -5.87
C THR A 310 13.39 9.50 -5.44
N CYS A 311 12.39 9.70 -6.30
CA CYS A 311 11.16 10.41 -5.95
C CYS A 311 10.29 9.65 -4.93
N ASP A 312 10.58 8.35 -4.73
CA ASP A 312 9.92 7.47 -3.78
C ASP A 312 10.73 7.28 -2.48
N GLN A 313 11.86 7.99 -2.37
CA GLN A 313 12.60 8.12 -1.13
C GLN A 313 12.02 9.29 -0.33
N ARG A 314 11.68 9.06 0.93
CA ARG A 314 11.15 10.07 1.84
C ARG A 314 12.28 10.81 2.58
N SER A 315 12.07 12.10 2.85
CA SER A 315 12.89 12.91 3.76
C SER A 315 12.84 12.40 5.21
N THR A 316 13.88 12.64 6.01
CA THR A 316 13.96 12.11 7.38
C THR A 316 12.79 12.60 8.26
N ARG A 317 12.45 11.83 9.29
CA ARG A 317 11.38 12.21 10.23
C ARG A 317 11.65 13.57 10.89
N SER A 318 12.90 13.81 11.29
CA SER A 318 13.27 15.11 11.87
C SER A 318 13.12 16.26 10.86
N TRP A 319 13.40 16.04 9.58
CA TRP A 319 13.13 17.04 8.55
C TRP A 319 11.62 17.30 8.41
N ILE A 320 10.81 16.25 8.31
CA ILE A 320 9.34 16.34 8.18
C ILE A 320 8.75 17.11 9.36
N ASN A 321 9.07 16.72 10.60
CA ASN A 321 8.52 17.35 11.79
C ASN A 321 8.93 18.83 11.92
N ARG A 322 10.14 19.20 11.47
CA ARG A 322 10.57 20.61 11.42
C ARG A 322 9.86 21.39 10.33
N SER A 323 9.62 20.80 9.16
CA SER A 323 8.99 21.46 8.02
C SER A 323 7.46 21.56 8.14
N TYR A 324 6.82 20.61 8.83
CA TYR A 324 5.37 20.54 9.02
C TYR A 324 5.04 20.35 10.51
N PRO A 325 5.32 21.35 11.37
CA PRO A 325 5.19 21.22 12.82
C PRO A 325 3.74 21.03 13.30
N SER A 326 2.76 21.38 12.45
CA SER A 326 1.33 21.15 12.72
C SER A 326 0.87 19.73 12.38
N PHE A 327 1.73 18.90 11.79
CA PHE A 327 1.41 17.52 11.38
C PHE A 327 2.06 16.55 12.36
N TYR A 328 1.46 15.37 12.49
CA TYR A 328 1.95 14.32 13.36
C TYR A 328 2.41 13.10 12.60
N THR A 329 3.54 12.53 12.97
CA THR A 329 3.95 11.21 12.49
C THR A 329 3.33 10.11 13.33
N GLU A 330 2.90 9.02 12.69
CA GLU A 330 2.31 7.88 13.39
C GLU A 330 3.31 7.19 14.34
N PRO A 331 2.83 6.42 15.34
CA PRO A 331 3.72 5.62 16.18
C PRO A 331 4.59 4.66 15.36
N GLY A 332 5.87 4.54 15.72
CA GLY A 332 6.82 3.66 15.03
C GLY A 332 7.44 4.24 13.76
N PHE A 333 7.13 5.49 13.40
CA PHE A 333 7.73 6.16 12.24
C PHE A 333 9.24 6.36 12.41
N THR A 334 10.04 5.76 11.53
CA THR A 334 11.51 5.71 11.62
C THR A 334 12.17 7.04 11.26
N GLU A 335 13.39 7.30 11.75
CA GLU A 335 14.11 8.54 11.41
C GLU A 335 14.50 8.56 9.93
N LEU A 336 15.17 7.51 9.46
CA LEU A 336 15.57 7.32 8.07
C LEU A 336 14.51 6.53 7.31
N ASP A 337 14.53 6.65 5.98
CA ASP A 337 13.66 5.85 5.11
C ASP A 337 14.24 4.46 4.88
N GLU A 338 14.03 3.56 5.83
CA GLU A 338 14.51 2.17 5.79
C GLU A 338 13.77 1.31 4.76
N LEU A 339 12.62 1.79 4.26
CA LEU A 339 11.79 1.09 3.28
C LEU A 339 12.19 1.39 1.83
N TRP A 340 12.98 2.44 1.60
CA TRP A 340 13.50 2.75 0.27
C TRP A 340 14.82 2.02 0.03
N ILE A 341 14.78 1.06 -0.89
CA ILE A 341 15.96 0.29 -1.31
C ILE A 341 16.20 0.57 -2.81
N PRO A 342 17.36 1.11 -3.21
CA PRO A 342 17.61 1.50 -4.61
C PRO A 342 17.49 0.35 -5.61
N GLU A 343 17.79 -0.88 -5.20
CA GLU A 343 17.82 -2.05 -6.08
C GLU A 343 16.47 -2.76 -6.16
N LYS A 344 15.49 -2.36 -5.35
CA LYS A 344 14.17 -3.02 -5.29
C LYS A 344 13.07 -2.09 -5.76
N ARG A 345 12.06 -2.67 -6.38
CA ARG A 345 10.81 -1.97 -6.70
C ARG A 345 9.65 -2.79 -6.14
N GLU A 346 8.79 -2.13 -5.38
CA GLU A 346 7.55 -2.75 -4.88
C GLU A 346 6.72 -3.30 -6.06
N SER A 347 6.29 -4.55 -5.94
CA SER A 347 5.39 -5.17 -6.91
C SER A 347 3.95 -4.67 -6.75
N HIS A 348 3.09 -4.95 -7.72
CA HIS A 348 1.67 -4.61 -7.62
C HIS A 348 0.96 -5.39 -6.50
N GLU A 349 1.38 -6.64 -6.27
CA GLU A 349 0.87 -7.50 -5.20
C GLU A 349 1.29 -6.98 -3.82
N GLU A 350 2.56 -6.57 -3.66
CA GLU A 350 3.04 -5.95 -2.42
C GLU A 350 2.31 -4.64 -2.14
N GLN A 351 2.10 -3.81 -3.17
CA GLN A 351 1.32 -2.57 -3.04
C GLN A 351 -0.14 -2.85 -2.67
N ALA A 352 -0.74 -3.93 -3.19
CA ALA A 352 -2.10 -4.35 -2.82
C ALA A 352 -2.19 -4.80 -1.35
N VAL A 353 -1.20 -5.56 -0.86
CA VAL A 353 -1.10 -5.92 0.57
C VAL A 353 -0.98 -4.66 1.44
N ARG A 354 -0.18 -3.68 0.99
CA ARG A 354 -0.06 -2.39 1.69
C ARG A 354 -1.35 -1.58 1.66
N ALA A 355 -2.07 -1.56 0.53
CA ALA A 355 -3.38 -0.92 0.45
C ALA A 355 -4.40 -1.58 1.40
N ALA A 356 -4.35 -2.90 1.56
CA ALA A 356 -5.18 -3.61 2.53
C ALA A 356 -4.87 -3.18 3.97
N LYS A 357 -3.59 -2.99 4.32
CA LYS A 357 -3.16 -2.44 5.63
C LYS A 357 -3.69 -1.01 5.86
N ILE A 358 -3.66 -0.16 4.82
CA ILE A 358 -4.22 1.21 4.89
C ILE A 358 -5.72 1.15 5.19
N LEU A 359 -6.45 0.27 4.48
CA LEU A 359 -7.90 0.15 4.67
C LEU A 359 -8.24 -0.42 6.05
N ASP A 360 -7.50 -1.40 6.56
CA ASP A 360 -7.72 -1.90 7.93
C ASP A 360 -7.48 -0.80 8.98
N ASP A 361 -6.42 -0.01 8.86
CA ASP A 361 -6.13 1.11 9.75
C ASP A 361 -7.26 2.16 9.71
N VAL A 362 -7.72 2.52 8.51
CA VAL A 362 -8.85 3.46 8.33
C VAL A 362 -10.16 2.90 8.86
N LEU A 363 -10.46 1.62 8.64
CA LEU A 363 -11.71 0.99 9.07
C LEU A 363 -11.76 0.74 10.58
N ASN A 364 -10.60 0.55 11.21
CA ASN A 364 -10.45 0.46 12.67
C ASN A 364 -10.54 1.82 13.38
N ASP A 365 -10.47 2.94 12.67
CA ASP A 365 -10.64 4.26 13.26
C ASP A 365 -12.11 4.54 13.57
N GLU A 366 -12.58 4.17 14.77
CA GLU A 366 -13.98 4.32 15.19
C GLU A 366 -14.44 5.79 15.26
N LYS A 367 -13.51 6.75 15.29
CA LYS A 367 -13.82 8.17 15.54
C LYS A 367 -14.19 8.96 14.29
N ALA A 368 -13.88 8.45 13.10
CA ALA A 368 -14.05 9.19 11.85
C ALA A 368 -14.92 8.42 10.85
N THR A 369 -16.02 9.01 10.39
CA THR A 369 -16.81 8.58 9.23
C THR A 369 -16.31 9.25 7.95
N PHE A 370 -15.91 10.53 8.02
CA PHE A 370 -15.45 11.33 6.88
C PHE A 370 -13.96 11.61 6.99
N LEU A 371 -13.17 11.17 6.01
CA LEU A 371 -11.71 11.22 6.06
C LEU A 371 -11.15 11.91 4.84
N SER A 372 -10.16 12.77 5.02
CA SER A 372 -9.34 13.30 3.93
C SER A 372 -8.04 12.52 3.87
N ILE A 373 -7.67 12.00 2.70
CA ILE A 373 -6.47 11.19 2.54
C ILE A 373 -5.66 11.73 1.37
N THR A 374 -4.52 12.35 1.65
CA THR A 374 -3.62 12.86 0.60
C THR A 374 -2.55 11.82 0.29
N THR A 375 -2.55 11.29 -0.94
CA THR A 375 -1.67 10.19 -1.36
C THR A 375 -1.25 10.35 -2.83
N HIS A 376 -0.71 9.28 -3.42
CA HIS A 376 -0.20 9.23 -4.79
C HIS A 376 -1.17 8.47 -5.67
N ARG A 377 -1.09 8.72 -6.98
CA ARG A 377 -1.99 8.12 -7.99
C ARG A 377 -1.97 6.58 -7.96
N ASP A 378 -0.78 5.99 -7.84
CA ASP A 378 -0.58 4.54 -7.78
C ASP A 378 -1.17 3.91 -6.51
N THR A 379 -1.00 4.57 -5.37
CA THR A 379 -1.53 4.11 -4.08
C THR A 379 -3.06 4.25 -4.03
N ALA A 380 -3.61 5.37 -4.50
CA ALA A 380 -5.05 5.54 -4.65
C ALA A 380 -5.64 4.48 -5.60
N ARG A 381 -4.95 4.16 -6.71
CA ARG A 381 -5.39 3.10 -7.64
C ARG A 381 -5.37 1.73 -6.98
N SER A 382 -4.33 1.43 -6.19
CA SER A 382 -4.23 0.16 -5.47
C SER A 382 -5.38 0.01 -4.47
N ILE A 383 -5.72 1.07 -3.72
CA ILE A 383 -6.88 1.09 -2.81
C ILE A 383 -8.17 0.78 -3.58
N LEU A 384 -8.46 1.48 -4.68
CA LEU A 384 -9.66 1.22 -5.48
C LEU A 384 -9.70 -0.22 -6.00
N LYS A 385 -8.58 -0.70 -6.53
CA LYS A 385 -8.47 -2.03 -7.12
C LYS A 385 -8.80 -3.14 -6.11
N ILE A 386 -8.24 -3.09 -4.91
CA ILE A 386 -8.49 -4.12 -3.88
C ILE A 386 -9.93 -4.09 -3.35
N THR A 387 -10.64 -2.97 -3.51
CA THR A 387 -12.05 -2.83 -3.14
C THR A 387 -13.02 -3.27 -4.24
N GLY A 388 -12.51 -3.83 -5.34
CA GLY A 388 -13.30 -4.35 -6.46
C GLY A 388 -13.43 -3.40 -7.65
N PHE A 389 -12.65 -2.32 -7.68
CA PHE A 389 -12.80 -1.26 -8.68
C PHE A 389 -11.51 -0.97 -9.45
N ASP A 390 -11.36 -1.57 -10.64
CA ASP A 390 -10.12 -1.51 -11.45
C ASP A 390 -10.16 -0.48 -12.60
N ASN A 391 -11.33 0.15 -12.84
CA ASN A 391 -11.61 0.94 -14.06
C ASN A 391 -11.69 2.48 -13.85
N ILE A 392 -10.86 3.08 -13.00
CA ILE A 392 -10.71 4.56 -12.96
C ILE A 392 -9.31 4.96 -13.37
N ASN A 393 -9.26 5.84 -14.37
CA ASN A 393 -8.06 6.61 -14.66
C ASN A 393 -7.90 7.75 -13.65
N ILE A 394 -7.17 7.48 -12.57
CA ILE A 394 -6.84 8.50 -11.57
C ILE A 394 -5.83 9.48 -12.16
N THR A 395 -6.15 10.77 -12.10
CA THR A 395 -5.27 11.89 -12.43
C THR A 395 -4.64 12.49 -11.18
N SER A 396 -3.49 13.14 -11.35
CA SER A 396 -2.85 13.91 -10.28
C SER A 396 -3.66 15.19 -9.98
N SER A 397 -3.48 15.75 -8.78
CA SER A 397 -4.05 17.05 -8.40
C SER A 397 -5.59 17.06 -8.34
N THR A 398 -6.20 15.98 -7.86
CA THR A 398 -7.65 15.79 -7.91
C THR A 398 -8.17 15.10 -6.64
N ILE A 399 -9.40 15.41 -6.24
CA ILE A 399 -10.12 14.76 -5.13
C ILE A 399 -11.05 13.68 -5.69
N TYR A 400 -10.98 12.49 -5.13
CA TYR A 400 -11.84 11.34 -5.44
C TYR A 400 -12.58 10.92 -4.16
N PRO A 401 -13.83 11.36 -3.96
CA PRO A 401 -14.63 10.87 -2.86
C PRO A 401 -15.10 9.44 -3.14
N ILE A 402 -14.92 8.55 -2.18
CA ILE A 402 -15.34 7.15 -2.26
C ILE A 402 -16.06 6.73 -0.98
N VAL A 403 -16.97 5.77 -1.09
CA VAL A 403 -17.59 5.13 0.08
C VAL A 403 -17.05 3.72 0.20
N ILE A 404 -16.41 3.39 1.32
CA ILE A 404 -15.98 2.03 1.65
C ILE A 404 -16.85 1.48 2.77
N CYS A 405 -17.35 0.26 2.59
CA CYS A 405 -17.89 -0.55 3.67
C CYS A 405 -16.84 -1.60 4.06
N GLY A 406 -16.40 -1.59 5.31
CA GLY A 406 -15.67 -2.71 5.89
C GLY A 406 -16.65 -3.69 6.50
N GLU A 407 -16.58 -4.96 6.12
CA GLU A 407 -17.31 -6.06 6.77
C GLU A 407 -16.33 -6.95 7.54
N ARG A 408 -16.65 -7.30 8.78
CA ARG A 408 -15.91 -8.31 9.55
C ARG A 408 -16.76 -9.56 9.75
N GLU A 409 -16.12 -10.74 9.67
CA GLU A 409 -16.79 -11.98 10.08
C GLU A 409 -17.05 -11.92 11.59
N ILE A 410 -18.32 -12.06 11.98
CA ILE A 410 -18.67 -12.34 13.37
C ILE A 410 -18.13 -13.74 13.65
N LYS A 411 -17.09 -13.86 14.48
CA LYS A 411 -16.71 -15.15 15.03
C LYS A 411 -17.88 -15.62 15.88
N ALA A 412 -18.58 -16.65 15.39
CA ALA A 412 -19.68 -17.31 16.07
C ALA A 412 -19.25 -17.92 17.41
#